data_AF-A0A6N9QHC8-F1
#
_entry.id   AF-A0A6N9QHC8-F1
#
_cell.length_a   1.000
_cell.length_b   1.000
_cell.length_c   1.000
_cell.angle_alpha   90.00
_cell.angle_beta   90.00
_cell.angle_gamma   90.00
#
_symmetry.space_group_name_H-M   'P 1'
#
loop_
_entity.id
_entity.type
_entity.pdbx_description
1 polymer ?
#
loop_
_entity_poly.entity_id
_entity_poly.type
_entity_poly.pdbx_seq_one_letter_code
_entity_poly.pdbx_strand_id
1 'polypeptide(L)' 'MTLQQQAMRVMERLSDEQLSIVIQFAEFLSLKSEPANEDGYIRKPGILKRKMAMADDFDETPECFKEYI' A
#
# COMPACT_ATOMS: atom_id res chain seq x y z
N MET A 1 3.04 28.51 18.83
CA MET A 1 1.83 27.72 18.50
C MET A 1 2.21 26.27 18.64
N THR A 2 1.42 25.48 19.37
CA THR A 2 1.64 24.02 19.40
C THR A 2 1.04 23.38 18.14
N LEU A 3 1.56 22.22 17.72
CA LEU A 3 1.01 21.49 16.56
C LEU A 3 -0.47 21.13 16.76
N GLN A 4 -0.87 20.85 18.01
CA GLN A 4 -2.27 20.60 18.37
C GLN A 4 -3.16 21.81 18.09
N GLN A 5 -2.70 23.02 18.45
CA GLN A 5 -3.44 24.27 18.18
C GLN A 5 -3.56 24.55 16.68
N GLN A 6 -2.54 24.20 15.90
CA GLN A 6 -2.59 24.32 14.44
C GLN A 6 -3.57 23.33 13.81
N ALA A 7 -3.58 22.08 14.28
CA ALA A 7 -4.51 21.05 13.81
C ALA A 7 -5.97 21.44 14.05
N MET A 8 -6.30 21.95 15.25
CA MET A 8 -7.66 22.41 15.58
C MET A 8 -8.16 23.50 14.61
N ARG A 9 -7.32 24.52 14.33
CA ARG A 9 -7.68 25.59 13.39
C ARG A 9 -7.90 25.12 11.96
N VAL A 10 -7.23 24.04 11.55
CA VAL A 10 -7.42 23.45 10.22
C VAL A 10 -8.71 22.64 10.20
N MET A 11 -8.97 21.82 11.23
CA MET A 11 -10.19 21.02 11.32
C MET A 11 -11.46 21.87 11.38
N GLU A 12 -11.44 23.01 12.07
CA GLU A 12 -12.57 23.95 12.15
C GLU A 12 -13.00 24.54 10.80
N ARG A 13 -12.16 24.45 9.75
CA ARG A 13 -12.44 25.01 8.42
C ARG A 13 -12.92 23.98 7.40
N LEU A 14 -12.88 22.70 7.76
CA LEU A 14 -13.24 21.60 6.87
C LEU A 14 -14.75 21.34 6.94
N SER A 15 -15.29 20.83 5.83
CA SER A 15 -16.66 20.29 5.81
C SER A 15 -16.72 18.92 6.48
N ASP A 16 -17.92 18.48 6.87
CA ASP A 16 -18.13 17.17 7.51
C ASP A 16 -17.61 16.00 6.65
N GLU A 17 -17.76 16.09 5.32
CA GLU A 17 -17.23 15.10 4.38
C GLU A 17 -15.70 15.02 4.46
N GLN A 18 -15.01 16.16 4.50
CA GLN A 18 -13.55 16.23 4.59
C GLN A 18 -13.05 15.80 5.98
N LEU A 19 -13.78 16.15 7.04
CA LEU A 19 -13.50 15.70 8.40
C LEU A 19 -13.56 14.17 8.52
N SER A 20 -14.53 13.53 7.84
CA SER A 20 -14.64 12.07 7.83
C SER A 20 -13.37 11.40 7.28
N ILE A 21 -12.78 11.97 6.23
CA ILE A 21 -11.53 11.46 5.60
C ILE A 21 -10.35 11.68 6.54
N VAL A 22 -10.26 12.84 7.19
CA VAL A 22 -9.18 13.15 8.15
C VAL A 22 -9.24 12.20 9.34
N ILE A 23 -10.43 11.90 9.86
CA ILE A 23 -10.62 10.96 10.97
C ILE A 23 -10.16 9.56 10.55
N GLN A 24 -10.62 9.05 9.40
CA GLN A 24 -10.20 7.74 8.89
C GLN A 24 -8.68 7.64 8.73
N PHE A 25 -8.03 8.70 8.23
CA PHE A 25 -6.58 8.72 8.07
C PHE A 25 -5.86 8.78 9.42
N ALA A 26 -6.37 9.54 10.39
CA ALA A 26 -5.81 9.61 11.73
C ALA A 26 -5.92 8.25 12.45
N GLU A 27 -7.05 7.55 12.31
CA GLU A 27 -7.24 6.18 12.81
C GLU A 27 -6.25 5.21 12.19
N PHE A 28 -6.05 5.28 10.87
CA PHE A 28 -5.05 4.47 10.17
C PHE A 28 -3.64 4.70 10.72
N LEU A 29 -3.24 5.96 10.93
CA LEU A 29 -1.94 6.28 11.52
C LEU A 29 -1.80 5.76 12.95
N SER A 30 -2.87 5.84 13.75
CA SER A 30 -2.90 5.30 15.10
C SER A 30 -2.70 3.78 15.08
N LEU A 31 -3.40 3.06 14.20
CA LEU A 31 -3.28 1.62 14.05
C LEU A 31 -1.89 1.18 13.56
N LYS A 32 -1.26 1.97 12.68
CA LYS A 32 0.10 1.70 12.20
C LYS A 32 1.19 2.01 13.23
N SER A 33 0.88 2.88 14.20
CA SER A 33 1.80 3.23 15.29
C SER A 33 1.87 2.17 16.38
N GLU A 34 0.87 1.29 16.47
CA GLU A 34 1.05 0.03 17.18
C GLU A 34 2.11 -0.78 16.42
N PRO A 35 3.15 -1.31 17.08
CA PRO A 35 4.08 -2.21 16.42
C PRO A 35 3.24 -3.36 15.91
N ALA A 36 3.07 -3.42 14.58
CA ALA A 36 2.51 -4.59 13.94
C ALA A 36 3.26 -5.77 14.52
N ASN A 37 2.58 -6.64 15.27
CA ASN A 37 3.16 -7.92 15.67
C ASN A 37 3.79 -8.51 14.40
N GLU A 38 5.11 -8.54 14.36
CA GLU A 38 5.93 -8.84 13.17
C GLU A 38 5.86 -10.33 12.78
N ASP A 39 4.72 -10.98 13.04
CA ASP A 39 4.38 -12.31 12.51
C ASP A 39 3.64 -12.22 11.16
N GLY A 40 3.59 -11.02 10.57
CA GLY A 40 3.25 -10.88 9.16
C GLY A 40 4.38 -11.45 8.30
N TYR A 41 4.17 -12.64 7.74
CA TYR A 41 5.13 -13.35 6.88
C TYR A 41 5.66 -12.44 5.74
N ILE A 42 6.77 -11.74 5.98
CA ILE A 42 7.47 -10.98 4.95
C ILE A 42 8.09 -12.01 4.02
N ARG A 43 7.55 -12.13 2.80
CA ARG A 43 8.15 -12.93 1.73
C ARG A 43 9.56 -12.39 1.48
N LYS A 44 10.58 -13.08 1.96
CA LYS A 44 11.98 -12.75 1.68
C LYS A 44 12.24 -13.10 0.21
N PRO A 45 12.48 -12.14 -0.70
CA PRO A 45 12.93 -12.48 -2.04
C PRO A 45 14.30 -13.18 -1.94
N GLY A 46 14.50 -14.26 -2.69
CA GLY A 46 15.81 -14.93 -2.79
C GLY A 46 16.07 -16.17 -1.92
N ILE A 47 15.06 -16.77 -1.26
CA ILE A 47 15.25 -18.04 -0.52
C ILE A 47 15.51 -19.22 -1.49
N LEU A 48 14.94 -19.16 -2.70
CA LEU A 48 15.16 -20.14 -3.75
C LEU A 48 16.53 -19.91 -4.42
N LYS A 49 17.57 -20.58 -3.92
CA LYS A 49 18.95 -20.55 -4.47
C LYS A 49 19.12 -21.33 -5.79
N ARG A 50 18.04 -21.66 -6.50
CA ARG A 50 18.11 -22.42 -7.76
C ARG A 50 17.97 -21.48 -8.95
N LYS A 51 18.64 -21.82 -10.07
CA LYS A 51 18.41 -21.15 -11.35
C LYS A 51 16.93 -21.27 -11.69
N MET A 52 16.27 -20.14 -11.92
CA MET A 52 14.91 -20.14 -12.48
C MET A 52 15.03 -20.68 -13.90
N ALA A 53 14.33 -21.79 -14.18
CA ALA A 53 14.11 -22.27 -15.53
C ALA A 53 12.76 -21.69 -15.96
N MET A 54 12.79 -20.78 -16.94
CA MET A 54 11.58 -20.36 -17.63
C MET A 54 11.22 -21.42 -18.68
N ALA A 55 9.94 -21.50 -19.03
CA ALA A 55 9.51 -22.31 -20.16
C ALA A 55 10.04 -21.72 -21.47
N ASP A 56 10.24 -22.57 -22.48
CA ASP A 56 10.83 -22.18 -23.76
C ASP A 56 9.96 -21.17 -24.53
N ASP A 57 8.65 -21.14 -24.25
CA ASP A 57 7.63 -20.30 -24.86
C ASP A 57 7.31 -19.02 -24.07
N PHE A 58 8.08 -18.70 -23.03
CA PHE A 58 7.79 -17.53 -22.17
C PHE A 58 7.76 -16.20 -22.94
N ASP A 59 8.62 -16.07 -23.96
CA ASP A 59 8.70 -14.88 -24.80
C ASP A 59 7.72 -14.92 -25.99
N GLU A 60 6.98 -16.02 -26.17
CA GLU A 60 6.01 -16.16 -27.24
C GLU A 60 4.72 -15.42 -26.91
N THR A 61 4.20 -14.68 -27.90
CA THR A 61 2.90 -14.02 -27.76
C THR A 61 1.81 -15.08 -27.76
N PRO A 62 0.93 -15.12 -26.74
CA PRO A 62 -0.17 -16.07 -26.71
C PRO A 62 -1.10 -15.89 -27.92
N GLU A 63 -1.67 -16.98 -28.42
CA GLU A 63 -2.49 -16.99 -29.64
C GLU A 63 -3.59 -15.92 -29.66
N CYS A 64 -4.24 -15.68 -28.52
CA CYS A 64 -5.31 -14.68 -28.38
C CYS A 64 -4.84 -13.22 -28.53
N PHE A 65 -3.54 -12.96 -28.52
CA PHE A 65 -2.97 -11.62 -28.70
C PHE A 65 -2.30 -11.44 -30.07
N LYS A 66 -2.15 -12.50 -30.87
CA LYS A 66 -1.52 -12.41 -32.19
C LYS A 66 -2.31 -11.55 -33.19
N GLU A 67 -3.62 -11.44 -33.02
CA GLU A 67 -4.47 -10.59 -33.86
C GLU A 67 -4.28 -9.08 -33.61
N TYR A 68 -3.57 -8.72 -32.54
CA TYR A 68 -3.43 -7.34 -32.05
C TYR A 68 -2.00 -6.79 -32.14
N ILE A 69 -1.07 -7.54 -32.72
CA ILE A 69 0.34 -7.16 -32.97
C ILE A 69 0.56 -7.01 -34.47
#